data_AF-A0A0Q7AGJ0-F1
#
_entry.id   AF-A0A0Q7AGJ0-F1
#
_cell.length_a   1.000
_cell.length_b   1.000
_cell.length_c   1.000
_cell.angle_alpha   90.00
_cell.angle_beta   90.00
_cell.angle_gamma   90.00
#
_symmetry.space_group_name_H-M   'P 1'
#
loop_
_entity.id
_entity.type
_entity.pdbx_description
1 polymer ?
#
loop_
_entity_poly.entity_id
_entity_poly.type
_entity_poly.pdbx_seq_one_letter_code
_entity_poly.pdbx_strand_id
1 'polypeptide(L)'
;MMLKIDFPQNLITDELLRQERIPCVCKIAKEFEVFFAETIPESSGVVLEWDRKELELRAVAGAGGQYTHHASGLITLKGAGNGVYEIIDLEMFYRSFGWCAILKNSEYAPPGDFWDEA
;
A
#
# COMPACT_ATOMS: atom_id res chain seq x y z
N MET A 1 -7.96 -4.60 -5.95
CA MET A 1 -7.77 -3.34 -5.19
C MET A 1 -7.24 -2.26 -6.12
N MET A 2 -7.75 -1.04 -6.01
CA MET A 2 -7.40 0.06 -6.91
C MET A 2 -6.90 1.28 -6.12
N LEU A 3 -5.79 1.87 -6.51
CA LEU A 3 -5.32 3.15 -5.97
C LEU A 3 -5.84 4.30 -6.83
N LYS A 4 -6.62 5.20 -6.23
CA LYS A 4 -7.01 6.47 -6.84
C LYS A 4 -6.05 7.56 -6.37
N ILE A 5 -5.30 8.13 -7.29
CA ILE A 5 -4.25 9.12 -7.03
C ILE A 5 -4.06 10.03 -8.24
N ASP A 6 -3.84 11.32 -7.98
CA ASP A 6 -3.45 12.28 -9.00
C ASP A 6 -1.93 12.48 -8.93
N PHE A 7 -1.22 11.84 -9.84
CA PHE A 7 0.24 11.94 -9.89
C PHE A 7 0.67 13.17 -10.72
N PRO A 8 1.74 13.87 -10.31
CA PRO A 8 2.33 14.95 -11.11
C PRO A 8 2.71 14.49 -12.51
N GLN A 9 2.33 15.26 -13.53
CA GLN A 9 2.70 14.97 -14.92
C GLN A 9 4.12 15.43 -15.20
N ASN A 10 5.10 14.60 -14.87
CA ASN A 10 6.51 14.85 -15.12
C ASN A 10 7.32 13.57 -15.32
N LEU A 11 8.52 13.72 -15.88
CA LEU A 11 9.42 12.60 -16.20
C LEU A 11 9.78 11.75 -14.98
N ILE A 12 9.94 12.38 -13.81
CA ILE A 12 10.28 11.70 -12.54
C ILE A 12 9.19 10.70 -12.19
N THR A 13 7.93 11.13 -12.27
CA THR A 13 6.78 10.28 -12.00
C THR A 13 6.64 9.20 -13.08
N ASP A 14 6.86 9.52 -14.35
CA ASP A 14 6.81 8.54 -15.44
C ASP A 14 7.87 7.43 -15.27
N GLU A 15 9.06 7.77 -14.77
CA GLU A 15 10.12 6.82 -14.45
C GLU A 15 9.78 5.98 -13.22
N LEU A 16 9.23 6.60 -12.17
CA LEU A 16 8.78 5.93 -10.95
C LEU A 16 7.72 4.87 -11.25
N LEU A 17 6.70 5.21 -12.05
CA LEU A 17 5.58 4.33 -12.38
C LEU A 17 5.95 3.13 -13.26
N ARG A 18 7.18 3.11 -13.80
CA ARG A 18 7.72 1.95 -14.54
C ARG A 18 8.44 0.95 -13.62
N GLN A 19 8.71 1.33 -12.37
CA GLN A 19 9.39 0.46 -11.43
C GLN A 19 8.40 -0.48 -10.74
N GLU A 20 8.91 -1.67 -10.39
CA GLU A 20 8.27 -2.51 -9.40
C GLU A 20 8.74 -2.11 -8.00
N ARG A 21 7.95 -2.45 -6.97
CA ARG A 21 8.32 -2.20 -5.56
C ARG A 21 8.64 -0.73 -5.28
N ILE A 22 7.78 0.17 -5.76
CA ILE A 22 7.88 1.61 -5.54
C ILE A 22 7.77 1.89 -4.03
N PRO A 23 8.69 2.67 -3.42
CA PRO A 23 8.57 3.06 -2.03
C PRO A 23 7.33 3.90 -1.76
N CYS A 24 6.57 3.53 -0.72
CA CYS A 24 5.42 4.29 -0.27
C CYS A 24 5.27 4.26 1.26
N VAL A 25 4.33 5.03 1.78
CA VAL A 25 3.87 4.91 3.17
C VAL A 25 2.38 4.62 3.16
N CYS A 26 2.00 3.51 3.79
CA CYS A 26 0.63 3.10 3.95
C CYS A 26 0.09 3.59 5.29
N LYS A 27 -1.02 4.32 5.26
CA LYS A 27 -1.70 4.85 6.44
C LYS A 27 -3.14 4.35 6.42
N ILE A 28 -3.50 3.53 7.39
CA ILE A 28 -4.83 2.92 7.45
C ILE A 28 -5.50 3.42 8.71
N ALA A 29 -6.56 4.20 8.52
CA ALA A 29 -7.55 4.56 9.54
C ALA A 29 -8.91 4.20 8.95
N LYS A 30 -9.90 5.11 8.92
CA LYS A 30 -11.17 4.88 8.20
C LYS A 30 -10.94 4.55 6.72
N GLU A 31 -9.97 5.22 6.11
CA GLU A 31 -9.54 5.02 4.73
C GLU A 31 -8.16 4.34 4.71
N PHE A 32 -7.81 3.76 3.58
CA PHE A 32 -6.48 3.26 3.31
C PHE A 32 -5.80 4.23 2.36
N GLU A 33 -4.92 5.08 2.91
CA GLU A 33 -4.16 6.07 2.19
C GLU A 33 -2.76 5.54 1.85
N VAL A 34 -2.26 5.91 0.67
CA VAL A 34 -0.89 5.62 0.21
C VAL A 34 -0.21 6.92 -0.16
N PHE A 35 0.96 7.16 0.43
CA PHE A 35 1.78 8.36 0.22
C PHE A 35 3.09 8.03 -0.49
N PHE A 36 3.49 8.88 -1.43
CA PHE A 36 4.73 8.77 -2.20
C PHE A 36 5.58 10.03 -2.02
N ALA A 37 6.74 9.87 -1.36
CA ALA A 37 7.72 10.94 -1.18
C ALA A 37 8.59 11.18 -2.44
N GLU A 38 8.73 10.15 -3.29
CA GLU A 38 9.58 10.19 -4.48
C GLU A 38 8.99 11.04 -5.62
N THR A 39 7.70 11.39 -5.55
CA THR A 39 7.08 12.29 -6.53
C THR A 39 7.34 13.75 -6.16
N ILE A 40 7.43 14.62 -7.16
CA ILE A 40 7.58 16.06 -6.96
C ILE A 40 6.48 16.81 -7.73
N PRO A 41 5.50 17.46 -7.04
CA PRO A 41 5.29 17.43 -5.59
C PRO A 41 4.94 16.03 -5.05
N GLU A 42 5.04 15.86 -3.73
CA GLU A 42 4.65 14.63 -3.03
C GLU A 42 3.18 14.29 -3.31
N SER A 43 2.87 13.01 -3.48
CA SER A 43 1.54 12.54 -3.89
C SER A 43 0.91 11.65 -2.84
N SER A 44 -0.41 11.78 -2.67
CA SER A 44 -1.20 10.88 -1.81
C SER A 44 -2.44 10.41 -2.56
N GLY A 45 -2.81 9.16 -2.34
CA GLY A 45 -4.01 8.56 -2.91
C GLY A 45 -4.73 7.67 -1.91
N VAL A 46 -5.93 7.25 -2.29
CA VAL A 46 -6.76 6.34 -1.51
C VAL A 46 -6.95 5.02 -2.23
N VAL A 47 -6.81 3.93 -1.49
CA VAL A 47 -7.12 2.59 -1.97
C VAL A 47 -8.63 2.38 -1.90
N LEU A 48 -9.19 1.94 -3.01
CA LEU A 48 -10.57 1.54 -3.19
C LEU A 48 -10.66 0.01 -3.20
N GLU A 49 -11.85 -0.50 -2.87
CA GLU A 49 -12.16 -1.94 -2.96
C GLU A 49 -11.26 -2.82 -2.07
N TRP A 50 -10.85 -2.29 -0.92
CA TRP A 50 -10.16 -3.08 0.11
C TRP A 50 -11.15 -3.49 1.19
N ASP A 51 -10.99 -4.71 1.69
CA ASP A 51 -11.67 -5.22 2.87
C ASP A 51 -10.74 -5.09 4.07
N ARG A 52 -11.24 -4.44 5.13
CA ARG A 52 -10.51 -4.26 6.39
C ARG A 52 -10.18 -5.59 7.07
N LYS A 53 -11.13 -6.52 7.11
CA LYS A 53 -10.94 -7.80 7.79
C LYS A 53 -9.85 -8.61 7.10
N GLU A 54 -9.86 -8.63 5.76
CA GLU A 54 -8.79 -9.28 4.99
C GLU A 54 -7.43 -8.61 5.21
N LEU A 55 -7.40 -7.29 5.29
CA LEU A 55 -6.17 -6.56 5.56
C LEU A 55 -5.60 -6.90 6.95
N GLU A 56 -6.43 -6.95 7.99
CA GLU A 56 -6.01 -7.22 9.37
C GLU A 56 -5.46 -8.64 9.60
N LEU A 57 -5.74 -9.58 8.69
CA LEU A 57 -5.09 -10.91 8.68
C LEU A 57 -3.63 -10.87 8.18
N ARG A 58 -3.22 -9.76 7.55
CA ARG A 58 -1.93 -9.59 6.85
C ARG A 58 -1.12 -8.40 7.36
N ALA A 59 -1.80 -7.47 8.01
CA ALA A 59 -1.26 -6.23 8.52
C ALA A 59 -1.36 -6.22 10.04
N VAL A 60 -0.22 -6.08 10.71
CA VAL A 60 -0.18 -6.00 12.17
C VAL A 60 -0.62 -4.61 12.60
N ALA A 61 -1.74 -4.54 13.32
CA ALA A 61 -2.23 -3.29 13.89
C ALA A 61 -1.19 -2.69 14.85
N GLY A 62 -0.94 -1.39 14.72
CA GLY A 62 -0.10 -0.64 15.64
C GLY A 62 -0.81 -0.39 16.98
N ALA A 63 -0.03 -0.26 18.05
CA ALA A 63 -0.56 0.14 19.36
C ALA A 63 -0.65 1.67 19.46
N GLY A 64 -1.86 2.22 19.31
CA GLY A 64 -2.21 3.61 19.69
C GLY A 64 -1.76 4.71 18.72
N GLY A 65 -2.72 5.43 18.14
CA GLY A 65 -2.50 6.57 17.24
C GLY A 65 -3.76 6.93 16.44
N GLN A 66 -3.68 7.94 15.57
CA GLN A 66 -4.78 8.29 14.65
C GLN A 66 -5.04 7.21 13.59
N TYR A 67 -4.01 6.40 13.27
CA TYR A 67 -4.07 5.32 12.30
C TYR A 67 -3.96 3.97 13.00
N THR A 68 -4.76 3.00 12.57
CA THR A 68 -4.65 1.61 13.02
C THR A 68 -3.41 0.94 12.45
N HIS A 69 -2.94 1.39 11.27
CA HIS A 69 -1.67 0.96 10.69
C HIS A 69 -0.95 2.15 10.08
N HIS A 70 0.36 2.24 10.32
CA HIS A 70 1.25 3.20 9.69
C HIS A 70 2.56 2.49 9.39
N ALA A 71 2.78 2.12 8.13
CA ALA A 71 3.90 1.29 7.72
C ALA A 71 4.57 1.81 6.44
N SER A 72 5.89 1.68 6.36
CA SER A 72 6.58 1.78 5.07
C SER A 72 6.10 0.63 4.19
N GLY A 73 5.88 0.93 2.91
CA GLY A 73 5.39 -0.03 1.94
C GLY A 73 6.24 -0.08 0.69
N LEU A 74 6.11 -1.18 -0.03
CA LEU A 74 6.61 -1.35 -1.39
C LEU A 74 5.44 -1.76 -2.26
N ILE A 75 5.13 -0.94 -3.27
CA ILE A 75 3.92 -1.10 -4.09
C ILE A 75 4.28 -1.19 -5.57
N THR A 76 3.66 -2.12 -6.28
CA THR A 76 3.74 -2.21 -7.74
C THR A 76 2.40 -1.80 -8.32
N LEU A 77 2.42 -0.84 -9.25
CA LEU A 77 1.22 -0.25 -9.84
C LEU A 77 1.14 -0.55 -11.34
N LYS A 78 -0.08 -0.73 -11.82
CA LYS A 78 -0.38 -0.79 -13.25
C LYS A 78 -1.47 0.21 -13.60
N GLY A 79 -1.22 1.07 -14.57
CA GLY A 79 -2.18 2.09 -14.97
C GLY A 79 -3.50 1.48 -15.47
N ALA A 80 -4.62 1.89 -14.86
CA ALA A 80 -5.98 1.55 -15.29
C ALA A 80 -6.71 2.73 -15.97
N GLY A 81 -6.07 3.90 -16.01
CA GLY A 81 -6.58 5.14 -16.62
C GLY A 81 -7.23 6.09 -15.61
N ASN A 82 -7.40 7.36 -15.98
CA ASN A 82 -8.12 8.39 -15.21
C ASN A 82 -7.65 8.57 -13.75
N GLY A 83 -6.33 8.52 -13.49
CA GLY A 83 -5.79 8.63 -12.13
C GLY A 83 -6.09 7.42 -11.25
N VAL A 84 -6.38 6.27 -11.87
CA VAL A 84 -6.62 5.01 -11.19
C VAL A 84 -5.55 4.00 -11.62
N TYR A 85 -5.01 3.30 -10.63
CA TYR A 85 -3.96 2.31 -10.79
C TYR A 85 -4.40 1.01 -10.11
N GLU A 86 -4.27 -0.11 -10.80
CA GLU A 86 -4.37 -1.42 -10.19
C GLU A 86 -3.14 -1.65 -9.30
N ILE A 87 -3.35 -2.11 -8.08
CA ILE A 87 -2.26 -2.50 -7.18
C ILE A 87 -1.95 -3.97 -7.45
N ILE A 88 -0.81 -4.22 -8.10
CA ILE A 88 -0.37 -5.58 -8.46
C ILE A 88 0.23 -6.28 -7.24
N ASP A 89 1.18 -5.62 -6.58
CA ASP A 89 1.82 -6.14 -5.38
C ASP A 89 1.89 -5.05 -4.31
N LEU A 90 1.76 -5.46 -3.05
CA LEU A 90 1.92 -4.58 -1.91
C LEU A 90 2.56 -5.34 -0.77
N GLU A 91 3.65 -4.82 -0.25
CA GLU A 91 4.27 -5.27 1.00
C GLU A 91 4.28 -4.13 2.02
N MET A 92 4.12 -4.46 3.29
CA MET A 92 4.26 -3.53 4.41
C MET A 92 5.35 -4.00 5.36
N PHE A 93 6.19 -3.07 5.81
CA PHE A 93 7.27 -3.38 6.74
C PHE A 93 6.80 -3.24 8.19
N TYR A 94 7.03 -4.29 8.98
CA TYR A 94 6.80 -4.30 10.42
C TYR A 94 8.11 -4.65 11.14
N ARG A 95 8.43 -3.91 12.20
CA ARG A 95 9.70 -4.09 12.94
C ARG A 95 9.92 -5.52 13.45
N SER A 96 8.86 -6.22 13.81
CA SER A 96 8.92 -7.57 14.37
C SER A 96 8.90 -8.67 13.31
N PHE A 97 8.48 -8.37 12.07
CA PHE A 97 8.19 -9.39 11.04
C PHE A 97 8.87 -9.12 9.70
N GLY A 98 9.50 -7.96 9.51
CA GLY A 98 10.06 -7.55 8.24
C GLY A 98 8.98 -7.18 7.22
N TRP A 99 9.26 -7.46 5.94
CA TRP A 99 8.34 -7.22 4.84
C TRP A 99 7.26 -8.30 4.80
N CYS A 100 6.02 -7.87 4.98
CA CYS A 100 4.85 -8.72 4.97
C CYS A 100 4.03 -8.45 3.71
N ALA A 101 3.74 -9.51 2.95
CA ALA A 101 2.93 -9.39 1.74
C ALA A 101 1.46 -9.16 2.09
N ILE A 102 0.89 -8.08 1.53
CA ILE A 102 -0.53 -7.74 1.64
C ILE A 102 -1.25 -8.17 0.36
N LEU A 103 -0.70 -7.80 -0.80
CA LEU A 103 -1.16 -8.21 -2.12
C LEU A 103 -0.05 -8.91 -2.88
N LYS A 104 -0.41 -9.95 -3.63
CA LYS A 104 0.42 -10.56 -4.68
C LYS A 104 -0.42 -10.81 -5.91
N ASN A 105 0.04 -10.37 -7.07
CA ASN A 105 -0.68 -10.55 -8.35
C ASN A 105 -2.14 -10.06 -8.29
N SER A 106 -2.37 -8.87 -7.74
CA SER A 106 -3.68 -8.21 -7.57
C SER A 106 -4.65 -8.89 -6.59
N GLU A 107 -4.24 -9.98 -5.93
CA GLU A 107 -5.03 -10.71 -4.94
C GLU A 107 -4.42 -10.57 -3.54
N TYR A 108 -5.27 -10.67 -2.52
CA TYR A 108 -4.78 -10.77 -1.14
C TYR A 108 -3.80 -11.94 -1.03
N ALA A 109 -2.62 -11.69 -0.47
CA ALA A 109 -1.64 -12.74 -0.19
C ALA A 109 -2.24 -13.80 0.78
N PRO A 110 -1.59 -14.91 1.10
CA PRO A 110 -2.00 -15.71 2.26
C PRO A 110 -1.98 -14.85 3.56
N PRO A 111 -2.86 -15.12 4.55
CA PRO A 111 -2.73 -14.56 5.89
C PRO A 111 -1.32 -14.74 6.43
N GLY A 112 -0.82 -13.78 7.22
CA GLY A 112 0.50 -13.90 7.81
C GLY A 112 0.46 -14.63 9.16
N ASP A 113 1.56 -15.31 9.49
CA ASP A 113 1.76 -16.01 10.76
C ASP A 113 2.08 -15.02 11.90
N PHE A 114 1.18 -14.07 12.15
CA PHE A 114 1.36 -13.03 13.18
C PHE A 114 0.81 -13.42 14.54
N TRP A 115 -0.16 -14.33 14.53
CA TRP A 115 -0.94 -14.73 15.68
C TRP A 115 -0.65 -16.21 15.89
N ASP A 116 0.05 -16.56 16.98
CA ASP A 116 0.07 -17.95 17.43
C ASP A 116 -1.40 -18.36 17.65
N GLU A 117 -1.82 -19.49 17.07
CA GLU A 117 -3.11 -20.11 17.42
C GLU A 117 -3.09 -20.38 18.94
N ALA A 118 -3.78 -19.54 19.71
CA ALA A 118 -3.91 -19.67 21.15
C ALA A 118 -4.98 -20.70 21.53
#